data_AF-A0A833FXW9-F1
#
_entry.id   AF-A0A833FXW9-F1
#
_cell.length_a   1.000
_cell.length_b   1.000
_cell.length_c   1.000
_cell.angle_alpha   90.00
_cell.angle_beta   90.00
_cell.angle_gamma   90.00
#
_symmetry.space_group_name_H-M   'P 1'
#
loop_
_entity.id
_entity.type
_entity.pdbx_description
1 polymer ?
#
loop_
_entity_poly.entity_id
_entity_poly.type
_entity_poly.pdbx_seq_one_letter_code
_entity_poly.pdbx_strand_id
1 'polypeptide(L)' 'MKVVVARAALLLGAVLTMSLGSPPASAQDHCGAIAISQSTGRLGWSYDFANRQEAENAAKR' A
#
# COMPACT_ATOMS: atom_id res chain seq x y z
N MET A 1 -2.23 1.76 48.74
CA MET A 1 -2.21 0.54 47.90
C MET A 1 -2.98 0.69 46.59
N LYS A 2 -4.25 1.14 46.58
CA LYS A 2 -5.08 1.31 45.36
C LYS A 2 -4.42 2.16 44.25
N VAL A 3 -3.77 3.27 44.60
CA VAL A 3 -3.06 4.17 43.65
C VAL A 3 -1.76 3.60 43.08
N VAL A 4 -1.10 2.68 43.79
CA VAL A 4 0.14 2.04 43.33
C VAL A 4 -0.19 0.94 42.32
N VAL A 5 -1.26 0.18 42.58
CA VAL A 5 -1.78 -0.85 41.65
C VAL A 5 -2.31 -0.22 40.36
N ALA A 6 -3.05 0.90 40.46
CA ALA A 6 -3.54 1.62 39.28
C ALA A 6 -2.40 2.16 38.38
N ARG A 7 -1.32 2.65 38.99
CA ARG A 7 -0.14 3.16 38.26
C ARG A 7 0.67 2.03 37.62
N ALA A 8 0.84 0.90 38.31
CA ALA A 8 1.49 -0.27 37.74
C ALA A 8 0.72 -0.86 36.56
N ALA A 9 -0.62 -0.89 36.63
CA ALA A 9 -1.47 -1.33 35.52
C ALA A 9 -1.36 -0.39 34.30
N LEU A 10 -1.24 0.92 34.53
CA LEU A 10 -1.10 1.91 33.46
C LEU A 10 0.27 1.83 32.78
N LEU A 11 1.33 1.53 33.53
CA LEU A 11 2.68 1.31 32.99
C LEU A 11 2.79 -0.02 32.21
N LEU A 12 2.17 -1.11 32.68
CA LEU A 12 2.12 -2.37 31.91
C LEU A 12 1.31 -2.22 30.60
N GLY A 13 0.20 -1.49 30.64
CA GLY A 13 -0.62 -1.23 29.45
C GLY A 13 0.12 -0.45 28.36
N ALA A 14 0.96 0.51 28.75
CA ALA A 14 1.75 1.32 27.82
C ALA A 14 2.90 0.55 27.15
N VAL A 15 3.47 -0.47 27.81
CA VAL A 15 4.51 -1.32 27.23
C VAL A 15 3.93 -2.28 26.20
N LEU A 16 2.72 -2.79 26.43
CA LEU A 16 2.07 -3.76 25.54
C LEU A 16 1.70 -3.15 24.17
N THR A 17 1.40 -1.84 24.11
CA THR A 17 1.10 -1.15 22.85
C THR A 17 2.34 -0.83 22.02
N MET A 18 3.53 -0.73 22.64
CA MET A 18 4.80 -0.49 21.92
C MET A 18 5.39 -1.75 21.28
N SER A 19 4.96 -2.95 21.69
CA SER A 19 5.44 -4.23 21.15
C SER A 19 4.73 -4.67 19.86
N LEU A 20 3.68 -3.99 19.43
CA LEU A 20 3.05 -4.21 18.13
C LEU A 20 3.85 -3.45 17.07
N GLY A 21 4.97 -4.03 16.64
CA GLY A 21 5.72 -3.52 15.49
C GLY A 21 4.81 -3.32 14.28
N SER A 22 5.13 -2.35 13.43
CA SER A 22 4.38 -2.15 12.18
C SER A 22 4.38 -3.44 11.37
N PRO A 23 3.24 -3.82 10.73
CA PRO A 23 3.25 -4.96 9.82
C PRO A 23 4.31 -4.71 8.73
N PRO A 24 5.02 -5.75 8.28
CA PRO A 24 6.03 -5.59 7.25
C PRO A 24 5.38 -4.98 6.00
N ALA A 25 5.94 -3.88 5.51
CA ALA A 25 5.52 -3.31 4.24
C ALA A 25 5.81 -4.34 3.15
N SER A 26 4.74 -4.88 2.55
CA SER A 26 4.86 -5.79 1.42
C SER A 26 4.84 -4.95 0.16
N ALA A 27 5.96 -4.93 -0.58
CA ALA A 27 5.99 -4.32 -1.90
C ALA A 27 5.36 -5.31 -2.89
N GLN A 28 4.30 -4.88 -3.57
CA GLN A 28 3.71 -5.65 -4.66
C GLN A 28 4.22 -5.09 -5.99
N ASP A 29 4.55 -5.97 -6.93
CA ASP A 29 4.90 -5.55 -8.27
C ASP A 29 3.63 -5.13 -9.01
N HIS A 30 3.68 -3.95 -9.62
CA HIS A 30 2.59 -3.41 -10.43
C HIS A 30 3.05 -3.18 -11.87
N CYS A 31 2.11 -3.35 -12.80
CA CYS A 31 2.30 -3.14 -14.21
C CYS A 31 1.84 -1.74 -14.62
N GLY A 32 2.59 -1.13 -15.53
CA GLY A 32 2.19 0.05 -16.29
C GLY A 32 2.40 -0.17 -17.77
N ALA A 33 1.71 0.62 -18.60
CA ALA A 33 1.84 0.57 -20.05
C ALA A 33 1.75 1.97 -20.66
N ILE A 34 2.42 2.16 -21.80
CA ILE A 34 2.32 3.35 -22.65
C ILE A 34 1.94 2.87 -24.05
N ALA A 35 0.91 3.47 -24.64
CA ALA A 35 0.41 3.14 -25.96
C ALA A 35 0.35 4.40 -26.86
N ILE A 36 0.59 4.20 -28.16
CA ILE A 36 0.56 5.26 -29.17
C ILE A 36 -0.39 4.82 -30.29
N SER A 37 -1.39 5.64 -30.62
CA SER A 37 -2.25 5.45 -31.77
C SER A 37 -1.50 5.86 -33.04
N GLN A 38 -1.18 4.90 -33.91
CA GLN A 38 -0.44 5.18 -35.14
C GLN A 38 -1.21 6.07 -36.14
N SER A 39 -2.54 6.03 -36.11
CA SER A 39 -3.38 6.83 -37.03
C SER A 39 -3.56 8.28 -36.59
N THR A 40 -3.47 8.56 -35.29
CA THR A 40 -3.77 9.90 -34.74
C THR A 40 -2.61 10.51 -33.95
N GLY A 41 -1.55 9.73 -33.69
CA GLY A 41 -0.46 10.12 -32.79
C GLY A 41 -0.85 10.21 -31.32
N ARG A 42 -2.11 9.90 -30.95
CA ARG A 42 -2.58 10.02 -29.56
C ARG A 42 -1.82 9.07 -28.64
N LEU A 43 -1.43 9.58 -27.49
CA LEU A 43 -0.79 8.83 -26.43
C LEU A 43 -1.82 8.41 -25.38
N GLY A 44 -1.70 7.19 -24.90
CA GLY A 44 -2.41 6.66 -23.74
C GLY A 44 -1.43 6.00 -22.77
N TRP A 45 -1.74 6.03 -21.49
CA TRP A 45 -0.86 5.53 -20.45
C TRP A 45 -1.66 5.00 -19.27
N SER A 46 -1.10 4.05 -18.55
CA SER A 46 -1.72 3.41 -17.40
C SER A 46 -0.65 2.91 -16.42
N TYR A 47 -1.02 2.80 -15.16
CA TYR A 47 -0.15 2.33 -14.08
C TYR A 47 -1.00 1.70 -12.98
N ASP A 48 -0.33 1.04 -12.03
CA ASP A 48 -0.95 0.41 -10.85
C ASP A 48 -1.88 -0.78 -11.15
N PHE A 49 -1.54 -1.59 -12.16
CA PHE A 49 -2.30 -2.81 -12.47
C PHE A 49 -1.62 -4.07 -11.92
N ALA A 50 -2.43 -5.04 -11.48
CA ALA A 50 -1.93 -6.32 -10.98
C ALA A 50 -1.33 -7.21 -12.08
N ASN A 51 -1.67 -6.98 -13.35
CA ASN A 51 -1.13 -7.74 -14.48
C ASN A 51 -0.94 -6.87 -15.73
N ARG A 52 -0.08 -7.36 -16.63
CA ARG A 52 0.29 -6.68 -17.88
C ARG A 52 -0.90 -6.46 -18.81
N GLN A 53 -1.77 -7.45 -18.97
CA GLN A 53 -2.86 -7.40 -19.94
C GLN A 53 -3.84 -6.27 -19.62
N GLU A 54 -4.19 -6.09 -18.35
CA GLU A 54 -5.06 -4.99 -17.91
C GLU A 54 -4.41 -3.62 -18.13
N ALA A 55 -3.13 -3.48 -17.78
CA ALA A 55 -2.39 -2.24 -18.01
C ALA A 55 -2.41 -1.85 -19.50
N GLU A 56 -2.10 -2.81 -20.37
CA GLU A 56 -2.11 -2.60 -21.82
C GLU A 56 -3.51 -2.25 -22.35
N ASN A 57 -4.54 -2.96 -21.90
CA ASN A 57 -5.92 -2.69 -22.32
C ASN A 57 -6.38 -1.31 -21.88
N ALA A 58 -6.00 -0.87 -20.67
CA ALA A 58 -6.31 0.46 -20.16
C ALA A 58 -5.60 1.57 -20.94
N ALA A 59 -4.32 1.39 -21.27
CA ALA A 59 -3.53 2.39 -22.00
C ALA A 59 -4.00 2.57 -23.46
N LYS A 60 -4.66 1.57 -24.05
CA LYS A 60 -5.15 1.59 -25.44
C LYS A 60 -6.55 2.22 -25.61
N ARG A 61 -7.25 2.56 -24.52
CA ARG A 61 -8.58 3.21 -24.55
C ARG A 61 -8.45 4.70 -24.86
#